data_AF-A0A432XCY3-F1
#
_entry.id   AF-A0A432XCY3-F1
#
_cell.length_a   1.000
_cell.length_b   1.000
_cell.length_c   1.000
_cell.angle_alpha   90.00
_cell.angle_beta   90.00
_cell.angle_gamma   90.00
#
_symmetry.space_group_name_H-M   'P 1'
#
loop_
_entity.id
_entity.type
_entity.pdbx_description
1 polymer ?
#
loop_
_entity_poly.entity_id
_entity_poly.type
_entity_poly.pdbx_seq_one_letter_code
_entity_poly.pdbx_strand_id
1 'polypeptide(L)'
;MKYPLIPFAIHKFSGRWLEVTEVEQGLECDCMCSGCFGDLIADQEQPKYWHFAHTSDDAEQCCYYAFAESLYGVIHQLLNQLSEFMTPSSALLCNRPVAIDAIEAGVEFDEYQVDFVIHTEDTQIAVVMTHTRRPFRQDLLTAIPKTYPVLELILSEYNEEFRNTEPENYRTRLLHLLSQSITAKAWRRIPEKCEFPLRPQFDYHCIGCGSRWQSHACAHMCETCRSPLLALQEPSS
;
A
#
# COMPACT_ATOMS: atom_id res chain seq x y z
N MET A 1 2.82 2.36 -26.56
CA MET A 1 2.51 2.97 -25.26
C MET A 1 3.85 3.30 -24.62
N LYS A 2 4.17 4.56 -24.37
CA LYS A 2 5.48 4.96 -23.81
C LYS A 2 5.54 4.45 -22.35
N TYR A 3 6.56 3.68 -22.01
CA TYR A 3 6.71 3.03 -20.70
C TYR A 3 6.63 4.04 -19.54
N PRO A 4 6.15 3.64 -18.35
CA PRO A 4 6.11 4.53 -17.20
C PRO A 4 7.53 4.96 -16.80
N LEU A 5 7.68 6.25 -16.47
CA LEU A 5 8.95 6.83 -16.02
C LEU A 5 9.42 6.14 -14.75
N ILE A 6 10.72 5.92 -14.59
CA ILE A 6 11.30 5.31 -13.38
C ILE A 6 11.83 6.44 -12.49
N PRO A 7 11.16 6.78 -11.38
CA PRO A 7 11.57 7.91 -10.52
C PRO A 7 12.74 7.59 -9.60
N PHE A 8 12.95 6.31 -9.28
CA PHE A 8 13.98 5.88 -8.34
C PHE A 8 14.76 4.68 -8.86
N ALA A 9 16.04 4.61 -8.51
CA ALA A 9 16.93 3.51 -8.89
C ALA A 9 17.82 3.10 -7.72
N ILE A 10 18.41 1.91 -7.83
CA ILE A 10 19.34 1.39 -6.84
C ILE A 10 20.74 1.88 -7.21
N HIS A 11 21.37 2.66 -6.35
CA HIS A 11 22.76 3.07 -6.54
C HIS A 11 23.71 1.91 -6.23
N LYS A 12 24.54 1.53 -7.20
CA LYS A 12 25.34 0.30 -7.19
C LYS A 12 26.24 0.16 -5.97
N PHE A 13 26.85 1.26 -5.55
CA PHE A 13 27.86 1.22 -4.48
C PHE A 13 27.27 1.32 -3.08
N SER A 14 26.18 2.08 -2.92
CA SER A 14 25.56 2.28 -1.61
C SER A 14 24.45 1.28 -1.31
N GLY A 15 23.90 0.63 -2.33
CA GLY A 15 22.71 -0.21 -2.22
C GLY A 15 21.44 0.57 -1.85
N ARG A 16 21.50 1.91 -1.84
CA ARG A 16 20.38 2.77 -1.50
C ARG A 16 19.54 3.08 -2.74
N TRP A 17 18.25 3.24 -2.52
CA TRP A 17 17.33 3.81 -3.49
C TRP A 17 17.47 5.33 -3.51
N LEU A 18 17.87 5.85 -4.66
CA LEU A 18 18.06 7.27 -4.93
C LEU A 18 17.03 7.76 -5.94
N GLU A 19 16.60 8.99 -5.75
CA GLU A 19 15.85 9.78 -6.71
C GLU A 19 16.77 10.28 -7.83
N VAL A 20 16.21 10.55 -9.00
CA VAL A 20 16.99 11.03 -10.15
C VAL A 20 17.74 12.34 -9.87
N THR A 21 17.28 13.15 -8.91
CA THR A 21 17.92 14.41 -8.49
C THR A 21 19.10 14.21 -7.53
N GLU A 22 19.26 13.01 -6.98
CA GLU A 22 20.31 12.67 -6.01
C GLU A 22 21.58 12.11 -6.68
N VAL A 23 21.62 12.08 -8.01
CA VAL A 23 22.68 11.43 -8.79
C VAL A 23 23.19 12.32 -9.93
N GLU A 24 24.40 12.03 -10.39
CA GLU A 24 24.98 12.68 -11.57
C GLU A 24 24.19 12.32 -12.84
N GLN A 25 24.21 13.22 -13.81
CA GLN A 25 23.52 13.04 -15.08
C GLN A 25 24.12 11.87 -15.89
N GLY A 26 23.27 11.16 -16.62
CA GLY A 26 23.71 10.18 -17.60
C GLY A 26 24.14 8.85 -16.96
N LEU A 27 25.17 8.23 -17.54
CA LEU A 27 25.73 6.96 -17.06
C LEU A 27 26.55 7.12 -15.78
N GLU A 28 26.96 8.34 -15.44
CA GLU A 28 27.70 8.65 -14.21
C GLU A 28 26.82 8.54 -12.95
N CYS A 29 25.50 8.32 -13.11
CA CYS A 29 24.60 8.07 -11.98
C CYS A 29 24.90 6.76 -11.22
N ASP A 30 25.63 5.83 -11.83
CA ASP A 30 25.98 4.52 -11.25
C ASP A 30 24.77 3.76 -10.66
N CYS A 31 23.63 3.84 -11.34
CA CYS A 31 22.38 3.24 -10.92
C CYS A 31 22.04 1.97 -11.70
N MET A 32 21.29 1.07 -11.07
CA MET A 32 20.75 -0.15 -11.68
C MET A 32 19.22 -0.21 -11.54
N CYS A 33 18.58 -0.84 -12.52
CA CYS A 33 17.14 -1.07 -12.53
C CYS A 33 16.76 -2.19 -11.56
N SER A 34 15.73 -1.98 -10.75
CA SER A 34 15.22 -3.01 -9.84
C SER A 34 14.50 -4.17 -10.52
N GLY A 35 14.04 -3.97 -11.77
CA GLY A 35 13.33 -4.99 -12.54
C GLY A 35 14.25 -5.96 -13.28
N CYS A 36 15.24 -5.44 -14.02
CA CYS A 36 16.16 -6.25 -14.82
C CYS A 36 17.60 -6.29 -14.30
N PHE A 37 17.93 -5.50 -13.27
CA PHE A 37 19.30 -5.32 -12.75
C PHE A 37 20.31 -4.79 -13.79
N GLY A 38 19.83 -4.28 -14.92
CA GLY A 38 20.64 -3.61 -15.92
C GLY A 38 20.98 -2.16 -15.54
N ASP A 39 21.98 -1.62 -16.21
CA ASP A 39 22.42 -0.24 -16.03
C ASP A 39 21.34 0.76 -16.45
N LEU A 40 21.22 1.83 -15.66
CA LEU A 40 20.34 2.95 -15.93
C LEU A 40 21.14 4.21 -16.28
N ILE A 41 20.50 5.09 -17.05
CA ILE A 41 20.94 6.45 -17.36
C ILE A 41 20.01 7.39 -16.61
N ALA A 42 20.56 8.36 -15.87
CA ALA A 42 19.78 9.47 -15.34
C ALA A 42 19.53 10.49 -16.46
N ASP A 43 18.32 10.48 -17.03
CA ASP A 43 17.90 11.49 -18.00
C ASP A 43 17.39 12.72 -17.22
N GLN A 44 18.22 13.75 -17.19
CA GLN A 44 17.93 15.06 -16.59
C GLN A 44 17.81 16.18 -17.65
N GLU A 45 17.73 15.84 -18.95
CA GLU A 45 17.77 16.83 -20.03
C GLU A 45 16.47 17.62 -20.16
N GLN A 46 15.34 16.99 -19.83
CA GLN A 46 14.01 17.60 -19.94
C GLN A 46 13.50 17.98 -18.53
N PRO A 47 13.48 19.28 -18.15
CA PRO A 47 13.18 19.73 -16.78
C PRO A 47 11.85 19.23 -16.19
N LYS A 48 10.90 18.81 -17.05
CA LYS A 48 9.58 18.31 -16.62
C LYS A 48 9.53 16.80 -16.38
N TYR A 49 10.54 16.04 -16.79
CA TYR A 49 10.48 14.57 -16.80
C TYR A 49 11.86 13.97 -16.51
N TRP A 50 12.52 14.38 -15.43
CA TRP A 50 13.74 13.66 -15.05
C TRP A 50 13.37 12.26 -14.59
N HIS A 51 14.06 11.27 -15.13
CA HIS A 51 13.78 9.88 -14.85
C HIS A 51 15.01 9.03 -15.11
N PHE A 52 15.00 7.83 -14.57
CA PHE A 52 15.93 6.81 -15.01
C PHE A 52 15.41 6.12 -16.26
N ALA A 53 16.31 5.92 -17.23
CA ALA A 53 16.04 5.22 -18.49
C ALA A 53 17.02 4.06 -18.68
N HIS A 54 16.63 3.05 -19.45
CA HIS A 54 17.54 1.96 -19.81
C HIS A 54 18.52 2.40 -20.88
N THR A 55 19.72 1.83 -20.87
CA THR A 55 20.74 2.06 -21.89
C THR A 55 20.40 1.44 -23.25
N SER A 56 19.51 0.43 -23.27
CA SER A 56 19.09 -0.29 -24.48
C SER A 56 17.59 -0.54 -24.51
N ASP A 57 17.01 -0.46 -25.71
CA ASP A 57 15.58 -0.65 -25.95
C ASP A 57 15.12 -2.08 -25.62
N ASP A 58 16.00 -3.09 -25.76
CA ASP A 58 15.69 -4.49 -25.45
C ASP A 58 15.41 -4.73 -23.96
N ALA A 59 16.00 -3.90 -23.07
CA ALA A 59 15.76 -3.98 -21.62
C ALA A 59 14.40 -3.36 -21.22
N GLU A 60 13.86 -2.47 -22.06
CA GLU A 60 12.64 -1.72 -21.77
C GLU A 60 11.40 -2.63 -21.71
N GLN A 61 11.38 -3.67 -22.54
CA GLN A 61 10.27 -4.63 -22.63
C GLN A 61 10.19 -5.57 -21.42
N CYS A 62 11.33 -5.84 -20.77
CA CYS A 62 11.40 -6.57 -19.51
C CYS A 62 10.98 -5.73 -18.29
N CYS A 63 10.97 -4.40 -18.43
CA CYS A 63 10.90 -3.43 -17.33
C CYS A 63 9.61 -2.60 -17.29
N TYR A 64 8.54 -3.08 -17.92
CA TYR A 64 7.22 -2.47 -17.82
C TYR A 64 6.75 -2.20 -16.37
N TYR A 65 7.26 -2.97 -15.40
CA TYR A 65 6.92 -2.88 -13.97
C TYR A 65 7.92 -2.10 -13.12
N ALA A 66 9.02 -1.59 -13.71
CA ALA A 66 10.12 -0.96 -12.97
C ALA A 66 9.66 0.27 -12.17
N PHE A 67 8.63 0.98 -12.63
CA PHE A 67 8.00 2.04 -11.85
C PHE A 67 7.51 1.55 -10.48
N ALA A 68 6.66 0.52 -10.45
CA ALA A 68 6.10 0.02 -9.19
C ALA A 68 7.17 -0.60 -8.28
N GLU A 69 8.11 -1.35 -8.86
CA GLU A 69 9.26 -1.90 -8.13
C GLU A 69 10.14 -0.80 -7.52
N SER A 70 10.30 0.33 -8.23
CA SER A 70 11.04 1.48 -7.70
C SER A 70 10.35 2.12 -6.50
N LEU A 71 9.02 2.23 -6.53
CA LEU A 71 8.25 2.71 -5.38
C LEU A 71 8.35 1.73 -4.21
N TYR A 72 8.22 0.43 -4.47
CA TYR A 72 8.31 -0.62 -3.46
C TYR A 72 9.57 -0.46 -2.60
N GLY A 73 10.74 -0.38 -3.26
CA GLY A 73 12.01 -0.27 -2.55
C GLY A 73 12.19 1.03 -1.78
N VAL A 74 11.75 2.16 -2.35
CA VAL A 74 11.82 3.45 -1.66
C VAL A 74 10.86 3.53 -0.49
N ILE A 75 9.67 2.94 -0.58
CA ILE A 75 8.70 2.88 0.54
C ILE A 75 9.37 2.29 1.77
N HIS A 76 10.10 1.18 1.62
CA HIS A 76 10.84 0.57 2.75
C HIS A 76 11.88 1.52 3.38
N GLN A 77 12.54 2.38 2.58
CA GLN A 77 13.45 3.41 3.12
C GLN A 77 12.70 4.57 3.80
N LEU A 78 11.42 4.79 3.47
CA LEU A 78 10.60 5.89 3.95
C LEU A 78 9.71 5.51 5.13
N LEU A 79 9.53 4.23 5.47
CA LEU A 79 8.63 3.78 6.54
C LEU A 79 8.86 4.56 7.84
N ASN A 80 10.11 4.72 8.26
CA ASN A 80 10.48 5.42 9.50
C ASN A 80 10.19 6.94 9.49
N GLN A 81 9.80 7.51 8.35
CA GLN A 81 9.43 8.91 8.21
C GLN A 81 7.91 9.14 8.30
N LEU A 82 7.12 8.08 8.31
CA LEU A 82 5.66 8.16 8.39
C LEU A 82 5.23 8.31 9.85
N SER A 83 4.55 9.41 10.16
CA SER A 83 3.86 9.62 11.46
C SER A 83 2.36 9.35 11.38
N GLU A 84 1.80 9.36 10.18
CA GLU A 84 0.38 9.14 9.93
C GLU A 84 0.16 8.42 8.60
N PHE A 85 -0.97 7.74 8.50
CA PHE A 85 -1.37 7.01 7.30
C PHE A 85 -2.84 7.26 6.99
N MET A 86 -3.16 7.86 5.84
CA MET A 86 -4.55 8.00 5.42
C MET A 86 -5.12 6.62 5.09
N THR A 87 -6.25 6.24 5.70
CA THR A 87 -6.97 5.01 5.37
C THR A 87 -8.20 5.31 4.53
N PRO A 88 -8.55 4.46 3.55
CA PRO A 88 -9.78 4.61 2.78
C PRO A 88 -11.02 4.34 3.65
N SER A 89 -12.17 4.84 3.22
CA SER A 89 -13.42 4.65 3.93
C SER A 89 -13.94 3.22 3.78
N SER A 90 -14.71 2.78 4.75
CA SER A 90 -15.46 1.53 4.74
C SER A 90 -16.96 1.85 4.92
N ALA A 91 -17.77 0.83 5.22
CA ALA A 91 -19.18 1.05 5.54
C ALA A 91 -19.39 1.89 6.81
N LEU A 92 -18.47 1.86 7.79
CA LEU A 92 -18.62 2.55 9.08
C LEU A 92 -17.52 3.56 9.40
N LEU A 93 -16.37 3.51 8.72
CA LEU A 93 -15.27 4.42 8.92
C LEU A 93 -15.16 5.35 7.71
N CYS A 94 -15.13 6.66 7.96
CA CYS A 94 -14.77 7.64 6.94
C CYS A 94 -13.27 7.59 6.63
N ASN A 95 -12.88 8.18 5.50
CA ASN A 95 -11.47 8.46 5.23
C ASN A 95 -10.92 9.27 6.40
N ARG A 96 -9.84 8.79 7.01
CA ARG A 96 -9.18 9.48 8.12
C ARG A 96 -7.69 9.15 8.15
N PRO A 97 -6.85 10.09 8.57
CA PRO A 97 -5.50 9.77 8.98
C PRO A 97 -5.55 8.91 10.25
N VAL A 98 -4.76 7.85 10.30
CA VAL A 98 -4.46 7.12 11.53
C VAL A 98 -3.04 7.47 11.97
N ALA A 99 -2.87 7.82 13.24
CA ALA A 99 -1.56 8.03 13.83
C ALA A 99 -0.79 6.71 13.87
N ILE A 100 0.50 6.76 13.55
CA ILE A 100 1.39 5.60 13.54
C ILE A 100 2.22 5.63 14.81
N ASP A 101 2.05 4.60 15.65
CA ASP A 101 2.88 4.43 16.86
C ASP A 101 4.19 3.72 16.52
N ALA A 102 4.11 2.72 15.63
CA ALA A 102 5.27 1.98 15.13
C ALA A 102 4.95 1.34 13.77
N ILE A 103 6.01 1.04 13.01
CA ILE A 103 5.91 0.22 11.80
C ILE A 103 6.87 -0.96 11.96
N GLU A 104 6.36 -2.17 11.75
CA GLU A 104 7.15 -3.40 11.73
C GLU A 104 7.21 -3.93 10.30
N ALA A 105 8.40 -3.96 9.71
CA ALA A 105 8.61 -4.51 8.38
C ALA A 105 8.99 -5.99 8.45
N GLY A 106 8.62 -6.75 7.41
CA GLY A 106 9.01 -8.16 7.28
C GLY A 106 8.28 -9.13 8.20
N VAL A 107 7.08 -8.75 8.68
CA VAL A 107 6.21 -9.60 9.50
C VAL A 107 5.69 -10.77 8.68
N GLU A 108 5.77 -11.97 9.27
CA GLU A 108 5.34 -13.22 8.64
C GLU A 108 4.12 -13.80 9.34
N PHE A 109 3.12 -14.20 8.56
CA PHE A 109 1.91 -14.91 9.01
C PHE A 109 1.76 -16.18 8.19
N ASP A 110 1.85 -17.35 8.83
CA ASP A 110 1.68 -18.66 8.19
C ASP A 110 2.44 -18.77 6.85
N GLU A 111 3.78 -18.60 6.93
CA GLU A 111 4.72 -18.62 5.79
C GLU A 111 4.54 -17.47 4.78
N TYR A 112 3.63 -16.53 5.03
CA TYR A 112 3.43 -15.35 4.20
C TYR A 112 3.97 -14.08 4.83
N GLN A 113 4.93 -13.45 4.15
CA GLN A 113 5.47 -12.16 4.56
C GLN A 113 4.60 -11.01 4.01
N VAL A 114 3.97 -10.24 4.90
CA VAL A 114 3.39 -8.95 4.55
C VAL A 114 4.50 -7.91 4.45
N ASP A 115 4.26 -6.81 3.74
CA ASP A 115 5.31 -5.81 3.53
C ASP A 115 5.66 -5.07 4.82
N PHE A 116 4.62 -4.65 5.55
CA PHE A 116 4.75 -4.10 6.89
C PHE A 116 3.42 -4.10 7.63
N VAL A 117 3.51 -4.01 8.96
CA VAL A 117 2.38 -3.80 9.87
C VAL A 117 2.48 -2.40 10.46
N ILE A 118 1.39 -1.65 10.40
CA ILE A 118 1.24 -0.36 11.07
C ILE A 118 0.61 -0.63 12.44
N HIS A 119 1.30 -0.24 13.50
CA HIS A 119 0.78 -0.22 14.86
C HIS A 119 0.16 1.15 15.13
N THR A 120 -1.06 1.14 15.67
CA THR A 120 -1.81 2.32 16.09
C THR A 120 -2.31 2.09 17.51
N GLU A 121 -2.82 3.15 18.15
CA GLU A 121 -3.31 3.07 19.54
C GLU A 121 -4.37 1.96 19.72
N ASP A 122 -5.19 1.79 18.69
CA ASP A 122 -6.40 0.97 18.70
C ASP A 122 -6.24 -0.41 18.08
N THR A 123 -5.31 -0.56 17.12
CA THR A 123 -5.25 -1.72 16.24
C THR A 123 -3.92 -1.86 15.51
N GLN A 124 -3.72 -3.00 14.86
CA GLN A 124 -2.57 -3.27 14.01
C GLN A 124 -3.05 -3.59 12.59
N ILE A 125 -2.61 -2.80 11.61
CA ILE A 125 -3.04 -2.91 10.22
C ILE A 125 -1.95 -3.60 9.42
N ALA A 126 -2.26 -4.76 8.82
CA ALA A 126 -1.36 -5.41 7.88
C ALA A 126 -1.44 -4.71 6.52
N VAL A 127 -0.30 -4.26 5.99
CA VAL A 127 -0.23 -3.60 4.68
C VAL A 127 0.44 -4.52 3.67
N VAL A 128 -0.22 -4.69 2.51
CA VAL A 128 0.28 -5.46 1.38
C VAL A 128 0.37 -4.57 0.15
N MET A 129 1.57 -4.36 -0.34
CA MET A 129 1.90 -3.63 -1.55
C MET A 129 1.71 -4.53 -2.77
N THR A 130 0.95 -4.05 -3.75
CA THR A 130 0.65 -4.79 -4.97
C THR A 130 0.95 -3.98 -6.20
N HIS A 131 1.21 -4.69 -7.29
CA HIS A 131 1.33 -4.16 -8.64
C HIS A 131 1.14 -5.33 -9.61
N THR A 132 1.19 -5.08 -10.90
CA THR A 132 0.82 -6.08 -11.91
C THR A 132 1.62 -7.40 -11.86
N ARG A 133 2.88 -7.40 -11.35
CA ARG A 133 3.68 -8.62 -11.15
C ARG A 133 3.49 -9.28 -9.79
N ARG A 134 3.00 -8.53 -8.80
CA ARG A 134 2.65 -9.01 -7.47
C ARG A 134 1.19 -8.65 -7.19
N PRO A 135 0.23 -9.32 -7.87
CA PRO A 135 -1.18 -9.07 -7.62
C PRO A 135 -1.54 -9.52 -6.20
N PHE A 136 -2.59 -8.90 -5.63
CA PHE A 136 -3.13 -9.36 -4.35
C PHE A 136 -3.59 -10.81 -4.47
N ARG A 137 -3.15 -11.68 -3.55
CA ARG A 137 -3.67 -13.04 -3.48
C ARG A 137 -4.72 -13.15 -2.38
N GLN A 138 -5.84 -13.79 -2.69
CA GLN A 138 -6.98 -13.85 -1.75
C GLN A 138 -6.74 -14.78 -0.56
N ASP A 139 -5.91 -15.81 -0.75
CA ASP A 139 -5.50 -16.79 0.25
C ASP A 139 -4.73 -16.15 1.43
N LEU A 140 -4.13 -14.97 1.23
CA LEU A 140 -3.46 -14.19 2.27
C LEU A 140 -4.39 -13.82 3.42
N LEU A 141 -5.68 -13.62 3.13
CA LEU A 141 -6.66 -13.28 4.17
C LEU A 141 -6.91 -14.45 5.13
N THR A 142 -6.58 -15.68 4.73
CA THR A 142 -6.65 -16.85 5.59
C THR A 142 -5.40 -16.97 6.46
N ALA A 143 -4.22 -16.66 5.92
CA ALA A 143 -2.95 -16.67 6.64
C ALA A 143 -2.87 -15.56 7.72
N ILE A 144 -3.31 -14.34 7.37
CA ILE A 144 -3.24 -13.20 8.30
C ILE A 144 -4.36 -13.31 9.35
N PRO A 145 -4.04 -13.28 10.67
CA PRO A 145 -5.03 -13.43 11.73
C PRO A 145 -6.19 -12.45 11.59
N LYS A 146 -7.41 -12.91 11.88
CA LYS A 146 -8.64 -12.11 11.72
C LYS A 146 -8.69 -10.85 12.58
N THR A 147 -7.77 -10.68 13.52
CA THR A 147 -7.60 -9.48 14.33
C THR A 147 -7.02 -8.30 13.54
N TYR A 148 -6.41 -8.52 12.38
CA TYR A 148 -5.75 -7.47 11.59
C TYR A 148 -6.65 -6.97 10.46
N PRO A 149 -6.96 -5.67 10.37
CA PRO A 149 -7.37 -5.09 9.09
C PRO A 149 -6.27 -5.32 8.06
N VAL A 150 -6.66 -5.61 6.82
CA VAL A 150 -5.70 -5.83 5.72
C VAL A 150 -5.91 -4.74 4.69
N LEU A 151 -4.90 -3.89 4.55
CA LEU A 151 -4.89 -2.79 3.60
C LEU A 151 -3.98 -3.13 2.43
N GLU A 152 -4.50 -3.03 1.22
CA GLU A 152 -3.70 -3.10 0.01
C GLU A 152 -3.24 -1.71 -0.40
N LEU A 153 -1.97 -1.60 -0.79
CA LEU A 153 -1.38 -0.42 -1.41
C LEU A 153 -0.99 -0.74 -2.86
N ILE A 154 -1.75 -0.23 -3.82
CA ILE A 154 -1.66 -0.58 -5.25
C ILE A 154 -0.69 0.39 -5.95
N LEU A 155 0.59 0.05 -6.00
CA LEU A 155 1.66 0.96 -6.42
C LEU A 155 1.52 1.45 -7.87
N SER A 156 0.93 0.66 -8.75
CA SER A 156 0.70 1.05 -10.16
C SER A 156 -0.25 2.25 -10.31
N GLU A 157 -1.14 2.49 -9.34
CA GLU A 157 -2.09 3.61 -9.36
C GLU A 157 -1.41 4.97 -9.18
N TYR A 158 -0.15 5.00 -8.73
CA TYR A 158 0.60 6.25 -8.56
C TYR A 158 1.26 6.79 -9.84
N ASN A 159 1.20 6.06 -10.95
CA ASN A 159 1.89 6.46 -12.19
C ASN A 159 1.47 7.86 -12.68
N GLU A 160 0.18 8.17 -12.70
CA GLU A 160 -0.30 9.50 -13.12
C GLU A 160 0.10 10.61 -12.14
N GLU A 161 0.11 10.33 -10.84
CA GLU A 161 0.54 11.29 -9.82
C GLU A 161 2.02 11.66 -10.01
N PHE A 162 2.87 10.68 -10.33
CA PHE A 162 4.30 10.91 -10.57
C PHE A 162 4.57 11.59 -11.91
N ARG A 163 3.80 11.26 -12.97
CA ARG A 163 3.89 11.96 -14.27
C ARG A 163 3.63 13.47 -14.17
N ASN A 164 2.84 13.87 -13.19
CA ASN A 164 2.49 15.27 -12.93
C ASN A 164 3.32 15.91 -11.80
N THR A 165 4.34 15.21 -11.30
CA THR A 165 5.20 15.69 -10.21
C THR A 165 6.52 16.21 -10.78
N GLU A 166 6.94 17.38 -10.30
CA GLU A 166 8.26 17.92 -10.63
C GLU A 166 9.36 17.00 -10.07
N PRO A 167 10.47 16.77 -10.79
CA PRO A 167 11.42 15.73 -10.40
C PRO A 167 12.17 15.96 -9.09
N GLU A 168 12.16 17.16 -8.52
CA GLU A 168 12.72 17.46 -7.21
C GLU A 168 11.81 17.02 -6.05
N ASN A 169 10.60 16.54 -6.37
CA ASN A 169 9.54 16.29 -5.42
C ASN A 169 9.08 14.83 -5.40
N TYR A 170 9.74 13.86 -6.05
CA TYR A 170 9.23 12.48 -6.09
C TYR A 170 9.20 11.83 -4.71
N ARG A 171 10.25 12.00 -3.89
CA ARG A 171 10.24 11.47 -2.52
C ARG A 171 9.17 12.12 -1.65
N THR A 172 9.06 13.44 -1.70
CA THR A 172 8.02 14.21 -0.98
C THR A 172 6.62 13.82 -1.45
N ARG A 173 6.43 13.61 -2.76
CA ARG A 173 5.18 13.14 -3.35
C ARG A 173 4.82 11.76 -2.83
N LEU A 174 5.76 10.82 -2.78
CA LEU A 174 5.52 9.49 -2.25
C LEU A 174 5.10 9.54 -0.78
N LEU A 175 5.80 10.31 0.06
CA LEU A 175 5.41 10.53 1.46
C LEU A 175 4.01 11.12 1.57
N HIS A 176 3.66 12.10 0.74
CA HIS A 176 2.32 12.68 0.70
C HIS A 176 1.26 11.64 0.27
N LEU A 177 1.54 10.80 -0.72
CA LEU A 177 0.62 9.76 -1.16
C LEU A 177 0.39 8.68 -0.09
N LEU A 178 1.44 8.31 0.64
CA LEU A 178 1.36 7.38 1.77
C LEU A 178 0.60 7.98 2.96
N SER A 179 0.80 9.27 3.25
CA SER A 179 0.20 9.92 4.43
C SER A 179 -1.19 10.49 4.19
N GLN A 180 -1.49 11.04 3.01
CA GLN A 180 -2.71 11.83 2.74
C GLN A 180 -3.64 11.23 1.69
N SER A 181 -3.13 10.41 0.77
CA SER A 181 -3.94 9.91 -0.35
C SER A 181 -4.70 8.63 -0.01
N ILE A 182 -5.85 8.44 -0.67
CA ILE A 182 -6.64 7.21 -0.67
C ILE A 182 -6.63 6.49 -2.03
N THR A 183 -6.16 7.14 -3.10
CA THR A 183 -6.39 6.72 -4.50
C THR A 183 -5.85 5.33 -4.81
N ALA A 184 -4.77 4.94 -4.14
CA ALA A 184 -4.10 3.64 -4.32
C ALA A 184 -4.31 2.68 -3.15
N LYS A 185 -5.28 2.94 -2.26
CA LYS A 185 -5.48 2.17 -1.03
C LYS A 185 -6.83 1.49 -1.05
N ALA A 186 -6.84 0.20 -0.75
CA ALA A 186 -8.06 -0.59 -0.70
C ALA A 186 -8.08 -1.52 0.52
N TRP A 187 -9.19 -1.52 1.26
CA TRP A 187 -9.39 -2.52 2.30
C TRP A 187 -9.67 -3.89 1.66
N ARG A 188 -8.82 -4.87 1.94
CA ARG A 188 -9.04 -6.29 1.63
C ARG A 188 -9.71 -7.03 2.77
N ARG A 189 -9.45 -6.59 4.00
CA ARG A 189 -10.27 -6.87 5.18
C ARG A 189 -10.48 -5.57 5.94
N ILE A 190 -11.72 -5.08 5.94
CA ILE A 190 -12.09 -3.84 6.63
C ILE A 190 -11.99 -4.02 8.16
N PRO A 191 -11.63 -2.98 8.93
CA PRO A 191 -11.51 -3.07 10.39
C PRO A 191 -12.75 -3.62 11.10
N GLU A 192 -13.93 -3.29 10.61
CA GLU A 192 -15.24 -3.72 11.09
C GLU A 192 -15.44 -5.24 11.14
N LYS A 193 -14.77 -5.95 10.22
CA LYS A 193 -14.85 -7.41 10.10
C LYS A 193 -13.72 -8.12 10.84
N CYS A 194 -12.90 -7.37 11.58
CA CYS A 194 -11.82 -7.95 12.36
C CYS A 194 -12.32 -8.38 13.74
N GLU A 195 -11.77 -9.46 14.26
CA GLU A 195 -12.09 -9.97 15.60
C GLU A 195 -11.20 -9.22 16.62
N PHE A 196 -11.71 -8.17 17.27
CA PHE A 196 -10.98 -7.42 18.30
C PHE A 196 -11.38 -7.92 19.69
N PRO A 197 -10.58 -8.77 20.36
CA PRO A 197 -10.99 -9.46 21.59
C PRO A 197 -11.37 -8.53 22.76
N LEU A 198 -10.98 -7.25 22.71
CA LEU A 198 -11.28 -6.25 23.75
C LEU A 198 -12.42 -5.27 23.39
N ARG A 199 -12.97 -5.33 22.17
CA ARG A 199 -14.09 -4.45 21.77
C ARG A 199 -15.42 -5.21 21.94
N PRO A 200 -16.50 -4.56 22.41
CA PRO A 200 -17.80 -5.20 22.46
C PRO A 200 -18.22 -5.67 21.05
N GLN A 201 -18.70 -6.90 20.94
CA GLN A 201 -19.25 -7.46 19.71
C GLN A 201 -20.78 -7.31 19.73
N PHE A 202 -21.35 -7.03 18.56
CA PHE A 202 -22.78 -7.10 18.33
C PHE A 202 -23.10 -8.43 17.68
N ASP A 203 -24.12 -9.11 18.20
CA ASP A 203 -24.70 -10.29 17.58
C ASP A 203 -25.78 -9.86 16.59
N TYR A 204 -25.57 -10.23 15.33
CA TYR A 204 -26.51 -9.95 14.25
C TYR A 204 -27.33 -11.18 13.92
N HIS A 205 -28.64 -10.97 13.81
CA HIS A 205 -29.58 -11.95 13.27
C HIS A 205 -30.39 -11.31 12.14
N CYS A 206 -30.24 -11.85 10.93
CA CYS A 206 -31.00 -11.37 9.79
C CYS A 206 -32.43 -11.93 9.80
N ILE A 207 -33.42 -11.04 9.83
CA ILE A 207 -34.84 -11.39 9.78
C ILE A 207 -35.23 -11.99 8.41
N GLY A 208 -34.56 -11.56 7.34
CA GLY A 208 -34.90 -11.96 5.97
C GLY A 208 -34.42 -13.37 5.60
N CYS A 209 -33.16 -13.69 5.87
CA CYS A 209 -32.54 -14.98 5.49
C CYS A 209 -32.12 -15.86 6.66
N GLY A 210 -32.22 -15.38 7.90
CA GLY A 210 -31.83 -16.13 9.09
C GLY A 210 -30.33 -16.19 9.38
N SER A 211 -29.47 -15.61 8.52
CA SER A 211 -28.02 -15.56 8.75
C SER A 211 -27.67 -14.95 10.11
N ARG A 212 -26.65 -15.50 10.77
CA ARG A 212 -26.10 -15.05 12.05
C ARG A 212 -24.61 -14.78 11.94
N TRP A 213 -24.15 -13.69 12.54
CA TRP A 213 -22.72 -13.38 12.65
C TRP A 213 -22.46 -12.41 13.80
N GLN A 214 -21.20 -12.34 14.24
CA GLN A 214 -20.74 -11.39 15.26
C GLN A 214 -19.87 -10.34 14.58
N SER A 215 -19.98 -9.08 14.98
CA SER A 215 -19.11 -8.02 14.48
C SER A 215 -19.04 -6.84 15.46
N HIS A 216 -17.89 -6.16 15.50
CA HIS A 216 -17.71 -4.92 16.26
C HIS A 216 -18.31 -3.69 15.56
N ALA A 217 -18.77 -3.89 14.31
CA ALA A 217 -19.35 -2.90 13.44
C ALA A 217 -20.85 -2.79 13.72
N CYS A 218 -21.40 -1.58 13.82
CA CYS A 218 -22.86 -1.38 13.84
C CYS A 218 -23.43 -1.58 12.42
N ALA A 219 -23.85 -2.78 12.06
CA ALA A 219 -24.41 -3.10 10.75
C ALA A 219 -25.91 -2.83 10.72
N HIS A 220 -26.39 -2.13 9.68
CA HIS A 220 -27.82 -1.86 9.49
C HIS A 220 -28.48 -2.83 8.50
N MET A 221 -27.68 -3.57 7.70
CA MET A 221 -28.15 -4.40 6.59
C MET A 221 -27.41 -5.74 6.55
N CYS A 222 -28.12 -6.81 6.19
CA CYS A 222 -27.55 -8.15 6.05
C CYS A 222 -26.64 -8.27 4.83
N GLU A 223 -25.44 -8.83 5.02
CA GLU A 223 -24.48 -9.04 3.94
C GLU A 223 -24.91 -10.10 2.91
N THR A 224 -25.79 -11.03 3.30
CA THR A 224 -26.28 -12.11 2.42
C THR A 224 -27.45 -11.67 1.56
N CYS A 225 -28.50 -11.10 2.17
CA CYS A 225 -29.78 -10.84 1.49
C CYS A 225 -30.17 -9.36 1.46
N ARG A 226 -29.34 -8.47 2.00
CA ARG A 226 -29.59 -7.03 2.10
C ARG A 226 -30.88 -6.64 2.83
N SER A 227 -31.42 -7.50 3.69
CA SER A 227 -32.53 -7.14 4.57
C SER A 227 -32.04 -6.31 5.77
N PRO A 228 -32.85 -5.39 6.33
CA PRO A 228 -32.51 -4.68 7.56
C PRO A 228 -32.22 -5.61 8.74
N LEU A 229 -31.30 -5.21 9.61
CA LEU A 229 -30.94 -5.96 10.81
C LEU A 229 -31.64 -5.44 12.05
N LEU A 230 -32.04 -6.36 12.93
CA LEU A 230 -32.25 -6.04 14.34
C LEU A 230 -30.91 -6.23 15.03
N ALA A 231 -30.33 -5.14 15.54
CA ALA A 231 -29.18 -5.23 16.43
C ALA A 231 -29.68 -5.80 17.78
N LEU A 232 -29.21 -6.99 18.14
CA LEU A 232 -29.40 -7.52 19.49
C LEU A 232 -28.19 -7.06 20.30
N GLN A 233 -28.34 -5.98 21.08
CA GLN A 233 -27.41 -5.76 22.19
C GLN A 233 -27.76 -6.79 23.26
N GLU A 234 -26.82 -7.68 23.61
CA GLU A 234 -26.93 -8.33 24.91
C GLU A 234 -26.83 -7.27 25.99
N PRO A 235 -27.74 -7.23 26.97
CA PRO A 235 -27.61 -6.32 28.10
C PRO A 235 -26.32 -6.66 28.84
N SER A 236 -25.44 -5.67 28.98
CA SER A 236 -24.26 -5.75 29.82
C SER A 236 -24.68 -6.17 31.22
N SER A 237 -24.11 -7.28 31.71
CA SER A 237 -24.32 -7.77 33.07
C SER A 237 -23.83 -6.79 34.12
#